data_AF-A0A4Z0ABV9-F1
#
_entry.id   AF-A0A4Z0ABV9-F1
#
_cell.length_a   1.000
_cell.length_b   1.000
_cell.length_c   1.000
_cell.angle_alpha   90.00
_cell.angle_beta   90.00
_cell.angle_gamma   90.00
#
_symmetry.space_group_name_H-M   'P 1'
#
loop_
_entity.id
_entity.type
_entity.pdbx_description
1 polymer ?
#
loop_
_entity_poly.entity_id
_entity_poly.type
_entity_poly.pdbx_seq_one_letter_code
_entity_poly.pdbx_strand_id
1 'polypeptide(L)'
;MRVSVKPLLDTSNPKLEEDYSITYQMTVVSQGTSSGNSSPANVTLGYGPPTHEELLSHYPAKFTWEQLKTFVNSGDLGLLKRDRMLQRRYNEWAKGIKVGYGSMVNYLLSYRLQWGKPDKLSKLKSRLDLTPFMKSTSVENESLGGHSDGEITTPTGQLPPIPAGTKNYFTADISPSLVSIIQNDWPYSVPANIEHTLIWTVLPILPPDLPPSIGPRLHQDGLWGFTGQSPDSPPPSPSLIRSCLPALAEWGVTEDSLVRSPKGSAEDEELVRSVAAEIHNFVRARWVESDWETAWFVNPPRLQSVPGLAHIHVFARYKSSD
;
A
#
# COMPACT_ATOMS: atom_id res chain seq x y z
N MET A 1 -12.00 -13.42 -20.07
CA MET A 1 -13.30 -13.88 -19.54
C MET A 1 -13.79 -12.88 -18.51
N ARG A 2 -14.90 -12.17 -18.77
CA ARG A 2 -15.57 -11.34 -17.76
C ARG A 2 -16.50 -12.27 -16.97
N VAL A 3 -16.15 -12.60 -15.73
CA VAL A 3 -17.06 -13.32 -14.84
C VAL A 3 -17.90 -12.27 -14.11
N SER A 4 -19.18 -12.20 -14.46
CA SER A 4 -20.18 -11.44 -13.70
C SER A 4 -20.92 -12.45 -12.82
N VAL A 5 -20.70 -12.39 -11.51
CA VAL A 5 -21.41 -13.24 -10.54
C VAL A 5 -22.47 -12.37 -9.87
N LYS A 6 -23.75 -12.67 -10.12
CA LYS A 6 -24.86 -12.16 -9.31
C LYS A 6 -25.01 -13.05 -8.06
N PRO A 7 -25.23 -12.50 -6.86
CA PRO A 7 -25.50 -13.32 -5.69
C PRO A 7 -26.91 -13.93 -5.74
N LEU A 8 -27.01 -15.22 -5.40
CA LEU A 8 -28.26 -15.88 -5.01
C LEU A 8 -28.41 -15.71 -3.49
N LEU A 9 -29.58 -15.24 -3.05
CA LEU A 9 -29.96 -15.14 -1.64
C LEU A 9 -30.40 -16.52 -1.14
N ASP A 10 -29.72 -17.04 -0.12
CA ASP A 10 -30.15 -18.21 0.65
C ASP A 10 -30.62 -17.72 2.03
N THR A 11 -31.89 -17.98 2.35
CA THR A 11 -32.58 -17.51 3.57
C THR A 11 -32.82 -18.68 4.50
N SER A 12 -31.81 -19.11 5.26
CA SER A 12 -32.06 -19.95 6.45
C SER A 12 -30.88 -19.97 7.43
N ASN A 13 -30.77 -18.98 8.32
CA ASN A 13 -30.19 -19.14 9.67
C ASN A 13 -30.57 -17.96 10.60
N PRO A 14 -31.40 -18.14 11.64
CA PRO A 14 -32.02 -17.03 12.39
C PRO A 14 -31.22 -16.55 13.61
N LYS A 15 -29.88 -16.52 13.54
CA LYS A 15 -29.05 -15.98 14.64
C LYS A 15 -27.94 -15.10 14.09
N LEU A 16 -28.31 -13.89 13.67
CA LEU A 16 -27.47 -12.69 13.49
C LEU A 16 -28.39 -11.58 12.95
N GLU A 17 -29.47 -11.27 13.67
CA GLU A 17 -30.31 -10.10 13.40
C GLU A 17 -30.12 -9.10 14.54
N GLU A 18 -29.18 -8.17 14.34
CA GLU A 18 -29.34 -6.77 14.73
C GLU A 18 -28.28 -5.99 13.92
N ASP A 19 -28.74 -4.94 13.23
CA ASP A 19 -27.96 -3.94 12.46
C ASP A 19 -27.57 -4.17 10.99
N TYR A 20 -28.37 -4.89 10.17
CA TYR A 20 -28.27 -4.74 8.71
C TYR A 20 -29.62 -4.84 7.99
N SER A 21 -30.42 -3.77 8.01
CA SER A 21 -31.37 -3.52 6.92
C SER A 21 -31.51 -2.03 6.66
N ILE A 22 -31.03 -1.56 5.50
CA ILE A 22 -31.55 -0.36 4.85
C ILE A 22 -31.65 -0.68 3.36
N THR A 23 -32.89 -0.69 2.88
CA THR A 23 -33.29 -0.84 1.49
C THR A 23 -33.00 0.45 0.74
N TYR A 24 -32.20 0.41 -0.33
CA TYR A 24 -32.00 1.59 -1.20
C TYR A 24 -33.11 1.64 -2.26
N GLN A 25 -33.94 2.68 -2.20
CA GLN A 25 -34.85 3.06 -3.28
C GLN A 25 -34.02 3.69 -4.42
N MET A 26 -33.95 3.01 -5.57
CA MET A 26 -33.38 3.57 -6.80
C MET A 26 -34.41 4.48 -7.48
N THR A 27 -34.19 5.78 -7.47
CA THR A 27 -34.95 6.72 -8.32
C THR A 27 -34.17 6.94 -9.61
N VAL A 28 -34.73 6.49 -10.73
CA VAL A 28 -34.21 6.80 -12.08
C VAL A 28 -34.68 8.20 -12.46
N VAL A 29 -33.76 9.12 -12.73
CA VAL A 29 -34.09 10.44 -13.32
C VAL A 29 -33.44 10.56 -14.69
N SER A 30 -34.26 10.92 -15.68
CA SER A 30 -33.94 11.06 -17.10
C SER A 30 -33.01 12.24 -17.39
N GLN A 31 -32.20 12.09 -18.44
CA GLN A 31 -31.18 13.03 -18.89
C GLN A 31 -31.74 14.42 -19.25
N GLY A 32 -31.07 15.46 -18.74
CA GLY A 32 -31.12 16.83 -19.23
C GLY A 32 -29.69 17.35 -19.42
N THR A 33 -29.38 17.86 -20.60
CA THR A 33 -28.08 18.41 -20.98
C THR A 33 -27.88 19.83 -20.44
N SER A 34 -26.80 20.09 -19.69
CA SER A 34 -26.11 21.39 -19.72
C SER A 34 -24.73 21.33 -19.05
N SER A 35 -23.79 22.02 -19.66
CA SER A 35 -22.43 22.38 -19.23
C SER A 35 -22.33 23.03 -17.85
N GLY A 36 -21.32 22.69 -17.05
CA GLY A 36 -20.85 23.51 -15.93
C GLY A 36 -20.22 22.72 -14.77
N ASN A 37 -19.05 23.20 -14.31
CA ASN A 37 -18.35 22.96 -13.05
C ASN A 37 -18.71 21.69 -12.25
N SER A 38 -17.76 20.76 -12.16
CA SER A 38 -17.85 19.56 -11.33
C SER A 38 -17.83 19.90 -9.83
N SER A 39 -19.01 20.13 -9.26
CA SER A 39 -19.24 20.04 -7.82
C SER A 39 -19.08 18.58 -7.36
N PRO A 40 -18.60 18.32 -6.12
CA PRO A 40 -18.35 16.98 -5.58
C PRO A 40 -19.59 16.07 -5.42
N ALA A 41 -20.78 16.51 -5.85
CA ALA A 41 -22.06 15.85 -5.63
C ALA A 41 -22.45 14.76 -6.66
N ASN A 42 -21.69 14.58 -7.75
CA ASN A 42 -22.09 13.68 -8.85
C ASN A 42 -21.17 12.46 -9.10
N VAL A 43 -20.22 12.16 -8.21
CA VAL A 43 -19.36 10.98 -8.39
C VAL A 43 -20.14 9.72 -8.02
N THR A 44 -20.42 8.85 -9.00
CA THR A 44 -21.13 7.58 -8.78
C THR A 44 -20.18 6.54 -8.17
N LEU A 45 -20.60 5.89 -7.08
CA LEU A 45 -19.84 4.80 -6.46
C LEU A 45 -19.87 3.55 -7.35
N GLY A 46 -18.69 3.07 -7.74
CA GLY A 46 -18.50 1.83 -8.48
C GLY A 46 -18.35 0.60 -7.59
N TYR A 47 -18.19 -0.57 -8.23
CA TYR A 47 -17.76 -1.79 -7.56
C TYR A 47 -16.24 -1.94 -7.55
N GLY A 48 -15.72 -2.68 -6.56
CA GLY A 48 -14.29 -2.95 -6.40
C GLY A 48 -13.51 -1.74 -5.89
N PRO A 49 -12.19 -1.68 -6.16
CA PRO A 49 -11.34 -0.57 -5.73
C PRO A 49 -11.90 0.80 -6.13
N PRO A 50 -11.76 1.85 -5.29
CA PRO A 50 -12.14 3.20 -5.63
C PRO A 50 -11.24 3.80 -6.73
N THR A 51 -11.81 4.73 -7.48
CA THR A 51 -11.11 5.72 -8.31
C THR A 51 -10.62 6.90 -7.47
N HIS A 52 -9.78 7.76 -8.06
CA HIS A 52 -9.32 8.98 -7.38
C HIS A 52 -10.49 9.93 -7.07
N GLU A 53 -11.45 10.07 -7.99
CA GLU A 53 -12.64 10.90 -7.78
C GLU A 53 -13.52 10.36 -6.65
N GLU A 54 -13.67 9.04 -6.54
CA GLU A 54 -14.40 8.42 -5.43
C GLU A 54 -13.71 8.66 -4.08
N LEU A 55 -12.38 8.59 -4.02
CA LEU A 55 -11.61 8.92 -2.81
C LEU A 55 -11.85 10.37 -2.37
N LEU A 56 -11.77 11.32 -3.30
CA LEU A 56 -11.99 12.75 -3.02
C LEU A 56 -13.41 13.06 -2.56
N SER A 57 -14.42 12.43 -3.17
CA SER A 57 -15.83 12.75 -2.96
C SER A 57 -16.44 12.02 -1.75
N HIS A 58 -16.13 10.73 -1.57
CA HIS A 58 -16.83 9.87 -0.61
C HIS A 58 -15.99 9.43 0.58
N TYR A 59 -14.66 9.54 0.48
CA TYR A 59 -13.73 8.99 1.48
C TYR A 59 -12.68 10.05 1.88
N PRO A 60 -13.11 11.19 2.46
CA PRO A 60 -12.21 12.30 2.73
C PRO A 60 -11.03 11.88 3.60
N ALA A 61 -9.86 12.43 3.29
CA ALA A 61 -8.65 12.21 4.06
C ALA A 61 -8.87 12.56 5.54
N LYS A 62 -8.43 11.68 6.43
CA LYS A 62 -8.61 11.81 7.88
C LYS A 62 -7.35 12.26 8.60
N PHE A 63 -6.20 12.16 7.94
CA PHE A 63 -4.90 12.49 8.50
C PHE A 63 -4.19 13.53 7.64
N THR A 64 -3.45 14.43 8.28
CA THR A 64 -2.49 15.30 7.59
C THR A 64 -1.20 14.55 7.30
N TRP A 65 -0.34 15.12 6.44
CA TRP A 65 0.99 14.54 6.21
C TRP A 65 1.82 14.46 7.48
N GLU A 66 1.77 15.50 8.31
CA GLU A 66 2.48 15.55 9.59
C GLU A 66 1.99 14.46 10.54
N GLN A 67 0.67 14.25 10.64
CA GLN A 67 0.11 13.18 11.47
C GLN A 67 0.55 11.79 10.98
N LEU A 68 0.53 11.54 9.66
CA LEU A 68 1.02 10.28 9.09
C LEU A 68 2.49 10.04 9.44
N LYS A 69 3.35 11.05 9.34
CA LYS A 69 4.76 10.93 9.76
C LYS A 69 4.88 10.69 11.26
N THR A 70 4.07 11.33 12.10
CA THR A 70 4.04 11.08 13.55
C THR A 70 3.67 9.62 13.86
N PHE A 71 2.66 9.07 13.18
CA PHE A 71 2.23 7.67 13.36
C PHE A 71 3.30 6.68 12.92
N VAL A 72 3.95 6.93 11.79
CA VAL A 72 5.05 6.10 11.31
C VAL A 72 6.23 6.19 12.29
N ASN A 73 6.59 7.39 12.72
CA ASN A 73 7.75 7.60 13.60
C ASN A 73 7.55 7.06 15.02
N SER A 74 6.29 6.96 15.49
CA SER A 74 6.00 6.39 16.81
C SER A 74 6.18 4.88 16.88
N GLY A 75 6.24 4.19 15.74
CA GLY A 75 6.25 2.73 15.66
C GLY A 75 4.89 2.08 15.88
N ASP A 76 3.85 2.86 16.23
CA ASP A 76 2.48 2.35 16.34
C ASP A 76 1.78 2.38 14.98
N LEU A 77 2.25 1.52 14.08
CA LEU A 77 1.73 1.42 12.71
C LEU A 77 0.24 1.02 12.67
N GLY A 78 -0.31 0.52 13.79
CA GLY A 78 -1.73 0.24 13.95
C GLY A 78 -2.62 1.49 13.91
N LEU A 79 -2.03 2.69 14.09
CA LEU A 79 -2.72 3.98 14.00
C LEU A 79 -2.98 4.43 12.56
N LEU A 80 -2.30 3.83 11.59
CA LEU A 80 -2.54 4.09 10.18
C LEU A 80 -3.87 3.44 9.76
N LYS A 81 -4.94 4.24 9.77
CA LYS A 81 -6.30 3.77 9.49
C LYS A 81 -6.76 4.10 8.08
N ARG A 82 -7.71 3.31 7.61
CA ARG A 82 -8.54 3.56 6.44
C ARG A 82 -9.87 4.17 6.87
N ASP A 83 -10.45 5.01 6.02
CA ASP A 83 -11.78 5.56 6.21
C ASP A 83 -12.78 4.42 6.46
N ARG A 84 -13.68 4.59 7.44
CA ARG A 84 -14.57 3.50 7.89
C ARG A 84 -15.54 3.06 6.79
N MET A 85 -16.00 3.97 5.93
CA MET A 85 -16.85 3.63 4.80
C MET A 85 -16.05 2.89 3.73
N LEU A 86 -14.83 3.33 3.43
CA LEU A 86 -13.95 2.63 2.50
C LEU A 86 -13.56 1.24 3.03
N GLN A 87 -13.33 1.11 4.33
CA GLN A 87 -13.06 -0.18 5.00
C GLN A 87 -14.23 -1.14 4.85
N ARG A 88 -15.49 -0.67 5.01
CA ARG A 88 -16.68 -1.50 4.77
C ARG A 88 -16.74 -1.98 3.33
N ARG A 89 -16.48 -1.09 2.35
CA ARG A 89 -16.43 -1.45 0.93
C ARG A 89 -15.32 -2.48 0.63
N TYR A 90 -14.13 -2.31 1.19
CA TYR A 90 -13.05 -3.28 1.09
C TYR A 90 -13.46 -4.65 1.65
N ASN A 91 -14.04 -4.68 2.85
CA ASN A 91 -14.46 -5.92 3.49
C ASN A 91 -15.47 -6.68 2.63
N GLU A 92 -16.44 -5.98 2.04
CA GLU A 92 -17.44 -6.59 1.15
C GLU A 92 -16.82 -7.09 -0.15
N TRP A 93 -15.98 -6.28 -0.80
CA TRP A 93 -15.23 -6.71 -1.98
C TRP A 93 -14.35 -7.94 -1.69
N ALA A 94 -13.66 -7.96 -0.56
CA ALA A 94 -12.76 -9.04 -0.17
C ALA A 94 -13.49 -10.37 0.02
N LYS A 95 -14.77 -10.38 0.44
CA LYS A 95 -15.59 -11.61 0.49
C LYS A 95 -15.72 -12.22 -0.91
N GLY A 96 -16.08 -11.40 -1.90
CA GLY A 96 -16.20 -11.83 -3.30
C GLY A 96 -14.88 -12.37 -3.86
N ILE A 97 -13.76 -11.72 -3.54
CA ILE A 97 -12.43 -12.19 -3.93
C ILE A 97 -12.11 -13.55 -3.32
N LYS A 98 -12.39 -13.76 -2.03
CA LYS A 98 -12.16 -15.05 -1.37
C LYS A 98 -13.03 -16.16 -1.96
N VAL A 99 -14.28 -15.87 -2.33
CA VAL A 99 -15.14 -16.82 -3.03
C VAL A 99 -14.59 -17.17 -4.41
N GLY A 100 -14.15 -16.17 -5.18
CA GLY A 100 -13.70 -16.36 -6.56
C GLY A 100 -12.31 -17.00 -6.71
N TYR A 101 -11.38 -16.72 -5.79
CA TYR A 101 -9.98 -17.17 -5.87
C TYR A 101 -9.58 -18.15 -4.76
N GLY A 102 -10.50 -18.45 -3.83
CA GLY A 102 -10.24 -19.24 -2.62
C GLY A 102 -9.55 -18.45 -1.50
N SER A 103 -8.65 -17.51 -1.83
CA SER A 103 -7.97 -16.66 -0.86
C SER A 103 -7.52 -15.32 -1.46
N MET A 104 -7.22 -14.34 -0.60
CA MET A 104 -6.62 -13.07 -1.05
C MET A 104 -5.22 -13.29 -1.63
N VAL A 105 -4.42 -14.20 -1.07
CA VAL A 105 -3.09 -14.56 -1.57
C VAL A 105 -3.19 -15.11 -2.99
N ASN A 106 -4.13 -16.02 -3.25
CA ASN A 106 -4.33 -16.59 -4.58
C ASN A 106 -4.75 -15.52 -5.59
N TYR A 107 -5.64 -14.59 -5.22
CA TYR A 107 -5.98 -13.45 -6.05
C TYR A 107 -4.76 -12.59 -6.39
N LEU A 108 -3.93 -12.30 -5.39
CA LEU A 108 -2.72 -11.52 -5.58
C LEU A 108 -1.75 -12.21 -6.55
N LEU A 109 -1.41 -13.47 -6.30
CA LEU A 109 -0.45 -14.23 -7.12
C LEU A 109 -0.97 -14.58 -8.53
N SER A 110 -2.27 -14.80 -8.67
CA SER A 110 -2.86 -15.24 -9.95
C SER A 110 -3.22 -14.09 -10.88
N TYR A 111 -3.44 -12.89 -10.33
CA TYR A 111 -3.98 -11.78 -11.10
C TYR A 111 -3.30 -10.44 -10.82
N ARG A 112 -3.26 -10.01 -9.55
CA ARG A 112 -2.94 -8.61 -9.23
C ARG A 112 -1.45 -8.28 -9.27
N LEU A 113 -0.60 -9.18 -8.79
CA LEU A 113 0.85 -9.01 -8.72
C LEU A 113 1.47 -9.42 -10.06
N GLN A 114 1.70 -8.43 -10.92
CA GLN A 114 2.33 -8.60 -12.22
C GLN A 114 3.84 -8.41 -12.07
N TRP A 115 4.51 -9.38 -11.45
CA TRP A 115 5.94 -9.34 -11.13
C TRP A 115 6.81 -8.84 -12.30
N GLY A 116 7.67 -7.85 -12.03
CA GLY A 116 8.52 -7.21 -13.03
C GLY A 116 7.82 -6.31 -14.04
N LYS A 117 6.50 -6.13 -13.96
CA LYS A 117 5.72 -5.31 -14.89
C LYS A 117 5.18 -4.04 -14.20
N PRO A 118 5.00 -2.93 -14.93
CA PRO A 118 4.34 -1.74 -14.39
C PRO A 118 2.90 -2.01 -13.94
N ASP A 119 2.42 -1.26 -12.95
CA ASP A 119 1.05 -1.38 -12.46
C ASP A 119 0.02 -0.80 -13.45
N LYS A 120 -0.48 -1.67 -14.32
CA LYS A 120 -1.54 -1.31 -15.28
C LYS A 120 -2.95 -1.57 -14.75
N LEU A 121 -3.08 -2.24 -13.60
CA LEU A 121 -4.37 -2.71 -13.09
C LEU A 121 -4.98 -1.76 -12.06
N SER A 122 -4.18 -0.99 -11.32
CA SER A 122 -4.77 -0.04 -10.37
C SER A 122 -5.56 1.07 -11.06
N LYS A 123 -6.67 1.44 -10.42
CA LYS A 123 -7.45 2.64 -10.75
C LYS A 123 -6.79 3.91 -10.22
N LEU A 124 -5.86 3.79 -9.26
CA LEU A 124 -5.04 4.87 -8.78
C LEU A 124 -3.74 4.88 -9.58
N LYS A 125 -3.21 6.06 -9.92
CA LYS A 125 -2.00 6.21 -10.73
C LYS A 125 -0.89 6.86 -9.93
N SER A 126 0.33 6.36 -10.10
CA SER A 126 1.51 7.07 -9.60
C SER A 126 1.92 8.15 -10.58
N ARG A 127 2.37 9.29 -10.08
CA ARG A 127 3.02 10.32 -10.90
C ARG A 127 4.29 9.80 -11.56
N LEU A 128 4.97 8.81 -10.96
CA LEU A 128 6.12 8.15 -11.57
C LEU A 128 5.75 7.38 -12.85
N ASP A 129 4.48 6.98 -13.02
CA ASP A 129 3.98 6.34 -14.24
C ASP A 129 3.60 7.37 -15.32
N LEU A 130 3.41 8.63 -14.93
CA LEU A 130 2.96 9.72 -15.81
C LEU A 130 4.11 10.52 -16.41
N THR A 131 5.31 10.46 -15.82
CA THR A 131 6.50 11.12 -16.39
C THR A 131 7.00 10.34 -17.59
N PRO A 132 6.84 10.85 -18.83
CA PRO A 132 7.43 10.24 -20.00
C PRO A 132 8.90 10.68 -20.05
N PHE A 133 9.74 10.14 -19.17
CA PHE A 133 11.17 10.40 -19.25
C PHE A 133 11.81 9.43 -20.24
N MET A 134 11.97 9.92 -21.47
CA MET A 134 13.03 9.60 -22.42
C MET A 134 13.49 8.12 -22.47
N LYS A 135 12.67 7.25 -23.06
CA LYS A 135 13.23 6.15 -23.88
C LYS A 135 13.60 6.72 -25.26
N SER A 136 14.62 7.58 -25.31
CA SER A 136 15.27 7.95 -26.57
C SER A 136 16.74 8.20 -26.30
N THR A 137 17.47 7.10 -26.13
CA THR A 137 18.83 6.97 -26.66
C THR A 137 19.11 5.49 -26.83
N SER A 138 19.26 5.08 -28.10
CA SER A 138 19.97 3.89 -28.64
C SER A 138 19.48 2.52 -28.14
N VAL A 139 18.98 1.58 -28.96
CA VAL A 139 19.27 1.23 -30.36
C VAL A 139 18.04 0.50 -30.92
N GLU A 140 17.51 0.94 -32.06
CA GLU A 140 16.81 0.06 -33.01
C GLU A 140 17.81 -0.33 -34.11
N ASN A 141 17.73 -1.59 -34.56
CA ASN A 141 18.66 -2.41 -35.37
C ASN A 141 19.55 -3.31 -34.48
N GLU A 142 19.42 -4.64 -34.45
CA GLU A 142 19.19 -5.54 -35.59
C GLU A 142 18.29 -6.72 -35.23
N SER A 143 17.39 -7.06 -36.17
CA SER A 143 16.94 -8.42 -36.38
C SER A 143 18.09 -9.26 -36.95
N LEU A 144 18.53 -10.29 -36.22
CA LEU A 144 18.91 -11.64 -36.68
C LEU A 144 19.82 -12.31 -35.64
N GLY A 145 19.29 -13.30 -34.92
CA GLY A 145 20.08 -14.15 -34.03
C GLY A 145 19.22 -14.80 -32.96
N GLY A 146 18.54 -15.91 -33.32
CA GLY A 146 17.78 -16.70 -32.37
C GLY A 146 18.67 -17.20 -31.23
N HIS A 147 18.47 -16.64 -30.04
CA HIS A 147 18.83 -17.25 -28.77
C HIS A 147 17.53 -17.41 -27.99
N SER A 148 17.10 -18.65 -27.86
CA SER A 148 15.98 -19.06 -27.04
C SER A 148 16.34 -18.94 -25.57
N ASP A 149 16.33 -17.73 -25.04
CA ASP A 149 16.22 -17.54 -23.59
C ASP A 149 14.76 -17.83 -23.25
N GLY A 150 14.52 -19.04 -22.74
CA GLY A 150 13.19 -19.52 -22.41
C GLY A 150 12.47 -18.53 -21.51
N GLU A 151 11.38 -17.95 -22.02
CA GLU A 151 10.44 -17.20 -21.22
C GLU A 151 9.93 -18.15 -20.12
N ILE A 152 10.49 -18.02 -18.91
CA ILE A 152 10.05 -18.81 -17.77
C ILE A 152 8.63 -18.31 -17.43
N THR A 153 7.64 -18.98 -17.99
CA THR A 153 6.24 -18.72 -17.69
C THR A 153 5.96 -19.20 -16.26
N THR A 154 5.97 -18.29 -15.29
CA THR A 154 5.56 -18.61 -13.92
C THR A 154 4.13 -19.13 -13.94
N PRO A 155 3.85 -20.34 -13.39
CA PRO A 155 2.50 -20.85 -13.30
C PRO A 155 1.59 -19.86 -12.55
N THR A 156 0.36 -19.68 -13.04
CA THR A 156 -0.62 -18.80 -12.41
C THR A 156 -0.82 -19.18 -10.94
N GLY A 157 -0.70 -18.19 -10.04
CA GLY A 157 -0.89 -18.42 -8.61
C GLY A 157 0.37 -18.86 -7.85
N GLN A 158 1.53 -18.89 -8.50
CA GLN A 158 2.82 -19.15 -7.85
C GLN A 158 3.73 -17.92 -7.84
N LEU A 159 4.66 -17.89 -6.89
CA LEU A 159 5.73 -16.91 -6.89
C LEU A 159 6.70 -17.16 -8.06
N PRO A 160 7.26 -16.10 -8.67
CA PRO A 160 8.36 -16.23 -9.62
C PRO A 160 9.52 -17.05 -9.05
N PRO A 161 10.22 -17.83 -9.88
CA PRO A 161 11.43 -18.51 -9.44
C PRO A 161 12.52 -17.47 -9.11
N ILE A 162 13.26 -17.75 -8.04
CA ILE A 162 14.36 -16.90 -7.60
C ILE A 162 15.61 -17.25 -8.45
N PRO A 163 16.22 -16.30 -9.18
CA PRO A 163 17.44 -16.56 -9.94
C PRO A 163 18.59 -17.07 -9.07
N ALA A 164 19.45 -17.93 -9.62
CA ALA A 164 20.62 -18.43 -8.90
C ALA A 164 21.54 -17.28 -8.47
N GLY A 165 22.11 -17.37 -7.26
CA GLY A 165 22.99 -16.34 -6.70
C GLY A 165 22.26 -15.10 -6.14
N THR A 166 20.93 -15.02 -6.25
CA THR A 166 20.15 -13.98 -5.58
C THR A 166 20.29 -14.11 -4.07
N LYS A 167 20.48 -12.98 -3.37
CA LYS A 167 20.42 -12.93 -1.92
C LYS A 167 19.05 -13.46 -1.44
N ASN A 168 19.04 -14.15 -0.30
CA ASN A 168 17.82 -14.78 0.22
C ASN A 168 16.90 -13.81 0.99
N TYR A 169 17.09 -12.50 0.85
CA TYR A 169 16.29 -11.43 1.43
C TYR A 169 16.29 -10.21 0.51
N PHE A 170 15.39 -9.27 0.79
CA PHE A 170 15.23 -8.03 0.03
C PHE A 170 16.48 -7.14 0.13
N THR A 171 17.03 -6.74 -1.02
CA THR A 171 18.09 -5.75 -1.12
C THR A 171 17.72 -4.62 -2.07
N ALA A 172 18.38 -3.47 -1.96
CA ALA A 172 18.09 -2.29 -2.76
C ALA A 172 18.30 -2.53 -4.27
N ASP A 173 19.18 -3.46 -4.62
CA ASP A 173 19.48 -3.92 -5.99
C ASP A 173 18.64 -5.13 -6.43
N ILE A 174 17.56 -5.46 -5.71
CA ILE A 174 16.67 -6.58 -6.03
C ILE A 174 16.21 -6.53 -7.50
N SER A 175 16.23 -7.70 -8.15
CA SER A 175 15.78 -7.83 -9.53
C SER A 175 14.33 -7.36 -9.68
N PRO A 176 13.99 -6.56 -10.72
CA PRO A 176 12.62 -6.17 -11.00
C PRO A 176 11.66 -7.36 -11.10
N SER A 177 12.14 -8.52 -11.59
CA SER A 177 11.36 -9.75 -11.71
C SER A 177 10.88 -10.33 -10.38
N LEU A 178 11.49 -9.93 -9.25
CA LEU A 178 11.16 -10.39 -7.90
C LEU A 178 10.34 -9.36 -7.10
N VAL A 179 9.96 -8.24 -7.73
CA VAL A 179 9.11 -7.23 -7.11
C VAL A 179 7.89 -6.89 -7.97
N SER A 180 6.81 -6.52 -7.30
CA SER A 180 5.63 -5.94 -7.92
C SER A 180 5.29 -4.66 -7.18
N ILE A 181 5.56 -3.52 -7.80
CA ILE A 181 5.34 -2.19 -7.22
C ILE A 181 4.01 -1.67 -7.74
N ILE A 182 3.03 -1.49 -6.86
CA ILE A 182 1.65 -1.17 -7.23
C ILE A 182 1.10 -0.06 -6.34
N GLN A 183 0.13 0.71 -6.85
CA GLN A 183 -0.67 1.56 -5.97
C GLN A 183 -1.54 0.67 -5.07
N ASN A 184 -1.68 1.07 -3.80
CA ASN A 184 -2.58 0.40 -2.87
C ASN A 184 -4.01 0.65 -3.33
N ASP A 185 -4.64 -0.36 -3.92
CA ASP A 185 -6.02 -0.29 -4.42
C ASP A 185 -7.03 0.11 -3.32
N TRP A 186 -6.68 -0.07 -2.06
CA TRP A 186 -7.51 0.29 -0.91
C TRP A 186 -6.69 1.10 0.07
N PRO A 187 -6.35 2.36 -0.25
CA PRO A 187 -5.40 3.14 0.53
C PRO A 187 -5.92 3.41 1.94
N TYR A 188 -5.00 3.70 2.85
CA TYR A 188 -5.30 4.34 4.13
C TYR A 188 -5.81 5.78 3.92
N SER A 189 -6.28 6.43 4.98
CA SER A 189 -6.82 7.79 4.97
C SER A 189 -5.74 8.85 4.82
N VAL A 190 -5.09 8.88 3.65
CA VAL A 190 -4.04 9.82 3.31
C VAL A 190 -4.59 11.04 2.56
N PRO A 191 -3.96 12.23 2.66
CA PRO A 191 -4.26 13.37 1.81
C PRO A 191 -4.19 13.05 0.31
N ALA A 192 -4.97 13.76 -0.50
CA ALA A 192 -5.08 13.51 -1.94
C ALA A 192 -3.77 13.64 -2.73
N ASN A 193 -2.81 14.42 -2.20
CA ASN A 193 -1.49 14.60 -2.78
C ASN A 193 -0.45 13.58 -2.29
N ILE A 194 -0.88 12.55 -1.55
CA ILE A 194 -0.03 11.46 -1.07
C ILE A 194 -0.44 10.17 -1.76
N GLU A 195 0.51 9.58 -2.46
CA GLU A 195 0.38 8.25 -3.02
C GLU A 195 0.66 7.21 -1.94
N HIS A 196 -0.16 6.16 -1.87
CA HIS A 196 0.08 5.01 -1.00
C HIS A 196 0.47 3.83 -1.88
N THR A 197 1.78 3.63 -2.02
CA THR A 197 2.36 2.56 -2.86
C THR A 197 2.68 1.33 -2.01
N LEU A 198 2.55 0.15 -2.59
CA LEU A 198 3.00 -1.12 -2.04
C LEU A 198 4.14 -1.67 -2.90
N ILE A 199 5.23 -2.07 -2.25
CA ILE A 199 6.33 -2.83 -2.87
C ILE A 199 6.17 -4.28 -2.38
N TRP A 200 5.61 -5.14 -3.22
CA TRP A 200 5.55 -6.58 -2.96
C TRP A 200 6.86 -7.22 -3.39
N THR A 201 7.35 -8.17 -2.60
CA THR A 201 8.60 -8.89 -2.87
C THR A 201 8.38 -10.40 -2.74
N VAL A 202 9.03 -11.15 -3.63
CA VAL A 202 9.13 -12.62 -3.53
C VAL A 202 9.99 -13.03 -2.33
N LEU A 203 11.00 -12.22 -2.01
CA LEU A 203 11.97 -12.47 -0.95
C LEU A 203 11.47 -11.95 0.40
N PRO A 204 11.85 -12.60 1.52
CA PRO A 204 11.72 -12.02 2.85
C PRO A 204 12.31 -10.61 2.91
N ILE A 205 11.67 -9.69 3.62
CA ILE A 205 12.19 -8.31 3.73
C ILE A 205 13.43 -8.26 4.63
N LEU A 206 13.41 -9.01 5.73
CA LEU A 206 14.50 -9.02 6.71
C LEU A 206 15.54 -10.09 6.36
N PRO A 207 16.83 -9.85 6.66
CA PRO A 207 17.84 -10.91 6.56
C PRO A 207 17.50 -12.06 7.53
N PRO A 208 17.91 -13.31 7.22
CA PRO A 208 17.61 -14.46 8.07
C PRO A 208 18.34 -14.39 9.42
N ASP A 209 19.56 -13.84 9.45
CA ASP A 209 20.42 -13.79 10.61
C ASP A 209 20.27 -12.45 11.35
N LEU A 210 19.08 -12.22 11.90
CA LEU A 210 18.80 -11.01 12.69
C LEU A 210 19.52 -11.05 14.04
N PRO A 211 20.14 -9.94 14.49
CA PRO A 211 20.66 -9.83 15.85
C PRO A 211 19.54 -10.09 16.88
N PRO A 212 19.73 -11.00 17.86
CA PRO A 212 18.69 -11.34 18.81
C PRO A 212 18.16 -10.16 19.65
N SER A 213 18.99 -9.13 19.89
CA SER A 213 18.61 -7.95 20.67
C SER A 213 17.50 -7.13 20.02
N ILE A 214 17.47 -7.06 18.68
CA ILE A 214 16.47 -6.26 17.96
C ILE A 214 15.25 -7.07 17.51
N GLY A 215 15.32 -8.41 17.52
CA GLY A 215 14.24 -9.29 17.07
C GLY A 215 12.87 -8.97 17.69
N PRO A 216 12.75 -8.84 19.03
CA PRO A 216 11.49 -8.46 19.69
C PRO A 216 10.94 -7.11 19.22
N ARG A 217 11.83 -6.12 19.02
CA ARG A 217 11.47 -4.78 18.51
C ARG A 217 10.91 -4.86 17.10
N LEU A 218 11.56 -5.58 16.20
CA LEU A 218 11.08 -5.75 14.82
C LEU A 218 9.75 -6.51 14.75
N HIS A 219 9.56 -7.50 15.61
CA HIS A 219 8.29 -8.24 15.71
C HIS A 219 7.15 -7.35 16.26
N GLN A 220 7.46 -6.44 17.18
CA GLN A 220 6.49 -5.57 17.84
C GLN A 220 6.19 -4.28 17.06
N ASP A 221 7.15 -3.68 16.38
CA ASP A 221 6.93 -2.37 15.76
C ASP A 221 7.11 -2.41 14.24
N GLY A 222 7.74 -3.47 13.71
CA GLY A 222 8.12 -3.54 12.30
C GLY A 222 9.34 -2.67 12.02
N LEU A 223 9.38 -2.10 10.81
CA LEU A 223 10.42 -1.18 10.36
C LEU A 223 9.80 0.05 9.72
N TRP A 224 10.48 1.18 9.78
CA TRP A 224 10.09 2.38 9.07
C TRP A 224 11.28 3.30 8.81
N GLY A 225 11.05 4.28 7.94
CA GLY A 225 11.97 5.38 7.71
C GLY A 225 11.38 6.43 6.81
N PHE A 226 12.20 7.45 6.54
CA PHE A 226 11.80 8.65 5.83
C PHE A 226 12.88 9.05 4.83
N THR A 227 12.51 9.52 3.65
CA THR A 227 13.44 10.05 2.63
C THR A 227 12.97 11.41 2.12
N GLY A 228 13.89 12.20 1.59
CA GLY A 228 13.57 13.47 0.93
C GLY A 228 13.01 14.55 1.84
N GLN A 229 13.29 14.48 3.14
CA GLN A 229 12.89 15.51 4.09
C GLN A 229 13.77 16.76 3.92
N SER A 230 13.19 17.94 4.13
CA SER A 230 13.98 19.16 4.24
C SER A 230 14.84 19.09 5.52
N PRO A 231 16.10 19.55 5.50
CA PRO A 231 16.93 19.66 6.71
C PRO A 231 16.22 20.41 7.85
N ASP A 232 15.39 21.39 7.52
CA ASP A 232 14.65 22.22 8.49
C ASP A 232 13.30 21.61 8.93
N SER A 233 12.95 20.42 8.42
CA SER A 233 11.69 19.72 8.73
C SER A 233 11.92 18.22 8.94
N PRO A 234 12.58 17.82 10.06
CA PRO A 234 12.77 16.42 10.40
C PRO A 234 11.43 15.70 10.67
N PRO A 235 11.43 14.35 10.80
CA PRO A 235 10.23 13.63 11.17
C PRO A 235 9.70 14.14 12.52
N PRO A 236 8.38 14.35 12.66
CA PRO A 236 7.79 14.75 13.93
C PRO A 236 8.15 13.78 15.05
N SER A 237 8.42 14.31 16.24
CA SER A 237 8.75 13.48 17.41
C SER A 237 7.59 12.53 17.75
N PRO A 238 7.87 11.26 18.11
CA PRO A 238 6.85 10.33 18.62
C PRO A 238 6.05 10.87 19.81
N SER A 239 6.61 11.79 20.60
CA SER A 239 5.93 12.44 21.72
C SER A 239 4.69 13.25 21.30
N LEU A 240 4.60 13.65 20.03
CA LEU A 240 3.47 14.38 19.46
C LEU A 240 2.25 13.46 19.19
N ILE A 241 2.34 12.16 19.45
CA ILE A 241 1.22 11.25 19.22
C ILE A 241 -0.06 11.67 19.96
N ARG A 242 0.07 12.28 21.14
CA ARG A 242 -1.05 12.76 21.95
C ARG A 242 -1.85 13.85 21.25
N SER A 243 -1.19 14.77 20.54
CA SER A 243 -1.89 15.82 19.79
C SER A 243 -2.61 15.29 18.55
N CYS A 244 -2.30 14.05 18.14
CA CYS A 244 -2.95 13.40 17.00
C CYS A 244 -4.19 12.58 17.40
N LEU A 245 -4.44 12.33 18.69
CA LEU A 245 -5.58 11.53 19.17
C LEU A 245 -6.95 12.02 18.68
N PRO A 246 -7.26 13.33 18.59
CA PRO A 246 -8.54 13.79 18.05
C PRO A 246 -8.81 13.29 16.62
N ALA A 247 -7.77 13.17 15.79
CA ALA A 247 -7.91 12.64 14.43
C ALA A 247 -8.21 11.14 14.42
N LEU A 248 -7.89 10.41 15.50
CA LEU A 248 -8.09 8.96 15.61
C LEU A 248 -9.37 8.57 16.39
N ALA A 249 -10.10 9.56 16.93
CA ALA A 249 -11.27 9.34 17.79
C ALA A 249 -12.37 8.50 17.12
N GLU A 250 -12.56 8.63 15.81
CA GLU A 250 -13.54 7.86 15.02
C GLU A 250 -13.30 6.33 15.09
N TRP A 251 -12.06 5.90 15.33
CA TRP A 251 -11.68 4.49 15.50
C TRP A 251 -11.60 4.06 16.97
N GLY A 252 -12.00 4.94 17.90
CA GLY A 252 -11.97 4.65 19.34
C GLY A 252 -10.56 4.59 19.94
N VAL A 253 -9.56 5.16 19.27
CA VAL A 253 -8.19 5.21 19.80
C VAL A 253 -8.13 6.24 20.93
N THR A 254 -7.66 5.79 22.08
CA THR A 254 -7.41 6.60 23.28
C THR A 254 -5.94 6.51 23.67
N GLU A 255 -5.50 7.34 24.62
CA GLU A 255 -4.14 7.28 25.18
C GLU A 255 -3.79 5.87 25.67
N ASP A 256 -4.73 5.18 26.32
CA ASP A 256 -4.54 3.83 26.88
C ASP A 256 -4.39 2.74 25.81
N SER A 257 -4.87 3.01 24.58
CA SER A 257 -4.77 2.07 23.45
C SER A 257 -3.46 2.18 22.67
N LEU A 258 -2.64 3.21 22.95
CA LEU A 258 -1.39 3.45 22.23
C LEU A 258 -0.36 2.37 22.56
N VAL A 259 0.21 1.78 21.52
CA VAL A 259 1.33 0.85 21.66
C VAL A 259 2.62 1.66 21.69
N ARG A 260 3.39 1.53 22.77
CA ARG A 260 4.66 2.24 22.95
C ARG A 260 5.75 1.28 23.34
N SER A 261 6.72 1.10 22.46
CA SER A 261 7.92 0.36 22.76
C SER A 261 8.99 1.30 23.35
N PRO A 262 9.71 0.88 24.40
CA PRO A 262 10.84 1.65 24.89
C PRO A 262 11.89 1.81 23.78
N LYS A 263 12.65 2.89 23.85
CA LYS A 263 13.80 3.10 22.95
C LYS A 263 14.87 2.05 23.27
N GLY A 264 15.50 1.49 22.24
CA GLY A 264 16.64 0.58 22.40
C GLY A 264 17.89 1.30 22.90
N SER A 265 18.95 0.54 23.15
CA SER A 265 20.30 1.11 23.32
C SER A 265 20.75 1.82 22.04
N ALA A 266 21.79 2.65 22.11
CA ALA A 266 22.32 3.31 20.92
C ALA A 266 22.78 2.29 19.86
N GLU A 267 23.32 1.16 20.33
CA GLU A 267 23.75 0.03 19.53
C GLU A 267 22.57 -0.68 18.85
N ASP A 268 21.49 -0.96 19.60
CA ASP A 268 20.30 -1.59 19.04
C ASP A 268 19.61 -0.69 18.01
N GLU A 269 19.54 0.62 18.27
CA GLU A 269 18.99 1.58 17.32
C GLU A 269 19.82 1.67 16.03
N GLU A 270 21.15 1.50 16.12
CA GLU A 270 22.03 1.40 14.94
C GLU A 270 21.83 0.08 14.19
N LEU A 271 21.69 -1.03 14.91
CA LEU A 271 21.36 -2.32 14.30
C LEU A 271 20.01 -2.28 13.57
N VAL A 272 18.99 -1.66 14.16
CA VAL A 272 17.70 -1.45 13.51
C VAL A 272 17.86 -0.62 12.24
N ARG A 273 18.65 0.47 12.25
CA ARG A 273 18.95 1.25 11.04
C ARG A 273 19.66 0.42 9.98
N SER A 274 20.64 -0.38 10.38
CA SER A 274 21.41 -1.24 9.48
C SER A 274 20.53 -2.26 8.76
N VAL A 275 19.63 -2.95 9.48
CA VAL A 275 18.70 -3.92 8.84
C VAL A 275 17.66 -3.26 7.94
N ALA A 276 17.35 -1.98 8.17
CA ALA A 276 16.43 -1.21 7.35
C ALA A 276 17.09 -0.52 6.14
N ALA A 277 18.42 -0.54 6.06
CA ALA A 277 19.19 0.24 5.08
C ALA A 277 18.85 -0.14 3.64
N GLU A 278 18.63 -1.41 3.35
CA GLU A 278 18.28 -1.88 2.00
C GLU A 278 16.92 -1.34 1.54
N ILE A 279 15.92 -1.32 2.43
CA ILE A 279 14.60 -0.74 2.15
C ILE A 279 14.74 0.76 1.92
N HIS A 280 15.48 1.43 2.81
CA HIS A 280 15.72 2.86 2.71
C HIS A 280 16.37 3.25 1.39
N ASN A 281 17.42 2.53 0.99
CA ASN A 281 18.16 2.76 -0.25
C ASN A 281 17.30 2.49 -1.48
N PHE A 282 16.47 1.43 -1.46
CA PHE A 282 15.50 1.17 -2.54
C PHE A 282 14.52 2.33 -2.72
N VAL A 283 13.92 2.79 -1.61
CA VAL A 283 12.95 3.90 -1.64
C VAL A 283 13.63 5.18 -2.10
N ARG A 284 14.83 5.48 -1.62
CA ARG A 284 15.63 6.65 -2.03
C ARG A 284 15.95 6.64 -3.52
N ALA A 285 16.31 5.48 -4.09
CA ALA A 285 16.63 5.35 -5.50
C ALA A 285 15.40 5.53 -6.41
N ARG A 286 14.21 5.12 -5.93
CA ARG A 286 12.97 5.19 -6.71
C ARG A 286 12.25 6.53 -6.61
N TRP A 287 12.19 7.12 -5.42
CA TRP A 287 11.58 8.42 -5.17
C TRP A 287 12.67 9.46 -4.94
N VAL A 288 13.13 10.08 -6.04
CA VAL A 288 14.23 11.05 -6.02
C VAL A 288 13.93 12.17 -5.03
N GLU A 289 14.83 12.33 -4.06
CA GLU A 289 14.64 13.19 -2.89
C GLU A 289 14.49 14.69 -3.20
N SER A 290 14.90 15.15 -4.40
CA SER A 290 14.63 16.53 -4.83
C SER A 290 13.15 16.78 -5.07
N ASP A 291 12.44 15.75 -5.54
CA ASP A 291 11.08 15.86 -6.05
C ASP A 291 10.06 15.23 -5.10
N TRP A 292 10.52 14.31 -4.25
CA TRP A 292 9.68 13.49 -3.40
C TRP A 292 10.11 13.56 -1.95
N GLU A 293 9.12 13.51 -1.06
CA GLU A 293 9.29 13.16 0.34
C GLU A 293 8.53 11.86 0.60
N THR A 294 9.14 10.91 1.31
CA THR A 294 8.49 9.63 1.62
C THR A 294 8.51 9.28 3.10
N ALA A 295 7.50 8.53 3.52
CA ALA A 295 7.49 7.75 4.74
C ALA A 295 7.18 6.31 4.36
N TRP A 296 8.12 5.40 4.60
CA TRP A 296 7.99 3.98 4.29
C TRP A 296 7.95 3.16 5.56
N PHE A 297 7.24 2.03 5.53
CA PHE A 297 7.13 1.14 6.68
C PHE A 297 6.79 -0.30 6.28
N VAL A 298 7.16 -1.23 7.16
CA VAL A 298 6.84 -2.65 7.07
C VAL A 298 6.02 -2.99 8.30
N ASN A 299 4.78 -3.43 8.08
CA ASN A 299 3.91 -3.80 9.18
C ASN A 299 4.49 -5.00 9.96
N PRO A 300 4.48 -4.97 11.31
CA PRO A 300 4.84 -6.12 12.12
C PRO A 300 3.84 -7.27 11.86
N PRO A 301 4.22 -8.54 12.14
CA PRO A 301 3.39 -9.71 11.83
C PRO A 301 1.93 -9.60 12.28
N ARG A 302 1.66 -9.04 13.47
CA ARG A 302 0.29 -8.89 14.00
C ARG A 302 -0.61 -7.94 13.19
N LEU A 303 -0.03 -7.07 12.35
CA LEU A 303 -0.73 -6.05 11.56
C LEU A 303 -0.77 -6.38 10.06
N GLN A 304 -0.12 -7.46 9.62
CA GLN A 304 -0.08 -7.83 8.20
C GLN A 304 -1.44 -8.33 7.73
N SER A 305 -2.01 -7.67 6.72
CA SER A 305 -3.30 -8.06 6.13
C SER A 305 -3.22 -9.28 5.21
N VAL A 306 -2.01 -9.59 4.71
CA VAL A 306 -1.74 -10.73 3.83
C VAL A 306 -0.51 -11.48 4.36
N PRO A 307 -0.66 -12.29 5.41
CA PRO A 307 0.43 -13.12 5.91
C PRO A 307 0.95 -14.04 4.80
N GLY A 308 2.28 -14.19 4.70
CA GLY A 308 2.94 -15.03 3.71
C GLY A 308 3.32 -14.34 2.39
N LEU A 309 2.90 -13.09 2.17
CA LEU A 309 3.42 -12.26 1.08
C LEU A 309 4.00 -10.97 1.65
N ALA A 310 5.33 -10.86 1.59
CA ALA A 310 6.06 -9.73 2.14
C ALA A 310 5.83 -8.46 1.30
N HIS A 311 5.54 -7.36 1.97
CA HIS A 311 5.32 -6.07 1.33
C HIS A 311 5.75 -4.90 2.21
N ILE A 312 6.22 -3.84 1.55
CA ILE A 312 6.58 -2.56 2.15
C ILE A 312 5.54 -1.54 1.70
N HIS A 313 5.09 -0.71 2.62
CA HIS A 313 4.24 0.44 2.34
C HIS A 313 5.10 1.68 2.16
N VAL A 314 4.74 2.54 1.20
CA VAL A 314 5.37 3.84 0.99
C VAL A 314 4.28 4.88 0.81
N PHE A 315 4.22 5.85 1.72
CA PHE A 315 3.55 7.12 1.47
C PHE A 315 4.51 8.04 0.75
N ALA A 316 4.17 8.46 -0.47
CA ALA A 316 4.99 9.33 -1.29
C ALA A 316 4.26 10.64 -1.58
N ARG A 317 4.86 11.76 -1.17
CA ARG A 317 4.37 13.11 -1.41
C ARG A 317 5.26 13.78 -2.45
N TYR A 318 4.70 14.15 -3.60
CA TYR A 318 5.42 14.99 -4.56
C TYR A 318 5.54 16.40 -4.00
N LYS A 319 6.75 16.95 -3.98
CA LYS A 319 7.01 18.32 -3.57
C LYS A 319 6.51 19.23 -4.69
N SER A 320 5.57 20.12 -4.37
CA SER A 320 5.26 21.21 -5.29
C SER A 320 6.55 22.00 -5.55
N SER A 321 6.74 22.42 -6.80
CA SER A 321 7.70 23.48 -7.09
C SER A 321 7.28 24.69 -6.25
N ASP A 322 8.13 25.12 -5.33
CA ASP A 322 7.96 26.39 -4.63
C ASP A 322 7.99 27.57 -5.62
#